data_AF-A0A3N5ZUM6-F1
#
_entry.id   AF-A0A3N5ZUM6-F1
#
_cell.length_a   1.000
_cell.length_b   1.000
_cell.length_c   1.000
_cell.angle_alpha   90.00
_cell.angle_beta   90.00
_cell.angle_gamma   90.00
#
_symmetry.space_group_name_H-M   'P 1'
#
loop_
_entity.id
_entity.type
_entity.pdbx_description
1 polymer ?
#
loop_
_entity_poly.entity_id
_entity_poly.type
_entity_poly.pdbx_seq_one_letter_code
_entity_poly.pdbx_strand_id
1 'polypeptide(L)'
;MGQNTTLDPFKIWKEVYEKTESTWRGTIENSLGTEQFAQGLGQVQNQYVQYQELVKTLTESYLKQANIPSIEELAKVASMIVNVDTKIDNLDDFIFEQKETTTLEIAQVKQDIKNVEQKLDQLIELLKK
;
A
#
# COMPACT_ATOMS: atom_id res chain seq x y z
N MET A 1 59.53 38.34 -39.44
CA MET A 1 58.52 37.27 -39.57
C MET A 1 58.48 36.53 -38.24
N GLY A 2 57.38 36.59 -37.50
CA GLY A 2 57.23 35.92 -36.21
C GLY A 2 55.76 35.65 -35.96
N GLN A 3 55.25 34.54 -36.51
CA GLN A 3 53.92 34.05 -36.19
C GLN A 3 53.97 33.40 -34.81
N ASN A 4 53.57 34.14 -33.78
CA ASN A 4 53.24 33.56 -32.49
C ASN A 4 51.84 32.96 -32.58
N THR A 5 51.78 31.69 -32.97
CA THR A 5 50.55 30.89 -32.89
C THR A 5 50.31 30.56 -31.41
N THR A 6 49.74 31.49 -30.67
CA THR A 6 49.21 31.22 -29.33
C THR A 6 48.01 30.29 -29.47
N LEU A 7 48.22 29.00 -29.19
CA LEU A 7 47.14 28.04 -28.94
C LEU A 7 46.31 28.59 -27.78
N ASP A 8 45.13 29.14 -28.09
CA ASP A 8 44.18 29.63 -27.10
C ASP A 8 43.31 28.45 -26.63
N PRO A 9 43.48 27.96 -25.39
CA PRO A 9 42.74 26.81 -24.87
C PRO A 9 41.24 27.06 -24.81
N PHE A 10 40.81 28.33 -24.65
CA PHE A 10 39.39 28.68 -24.65
C PHE A 10 38.80 28.59 -26.05
N LYS A 11 39.58 28.93 -27.08
CA LYS A 11 39.14 28.79 -28.47
C LYS A 11 38.99 27.32 -28.86
N ILE A 12 39.94 26.48 -28.45
CA ILE A 12 39.86 25.03 -28.68
C ILE A 12 38.67 24.43 -27.91
N TRP A 13 38.49 24.78 -26.64
CA TRP A 13 37.35 24.31 -25.84
C TRP A 13 36.01 24.77 -26.43
N LYS A 14 35.94 26.01 -26.91
CA LYS A 14 34.77 26.56 -27.59
C LYS A 14 34.48 25.82 -28.90
N GLU A 15 35.49 25.58 -29.75
CA GLU A 15 35.32 24.81 -30.98
C GLU A 15 34.88 23.36 -30.71
N VAL A 16 35.40 22.74 -29.66
CA VAL A 16 34.97 21.40 -29.22
C VAL A 16 33.53 21.44 -28.71
N TYR A 17 33.18 22.40 -27.85
CA TYR A 17 31.83 22.57 -27.32
C TYR A 17 30.83 22.83 -28.45
N GLU A 18 31.11 23.78 -29.35
CA GLU A 18 30.23 24.11 -30.48
C GLU A 18 30.03 22.91 -31.42
N LYS A 19 31.09 22.13 -31.67
CA LYS A 19 31.02 20.91 -32.49
C LYS A 19 30.23 19.79 -31.80
N THR A 20 30.45 19.61 -30.49
CA THR A 20 29.70 18.65 -29.69
C THR A 20 28.24 19.08 -29.61
N GLU A 21 27.94 20.33 -29.31
CA GLU A 21 26.60 20.88 -29.24
C GLU A 21 25.86 20.73 -30.58
N SER A 22 26.48 21.08 -31.71
CA SER A 22 25.85 20.92 -33.03
C SER A 22 25.54 19.45 -33.34
N THR A 23 26.43 18.54 -32.97
CA THR A 23 26.24 17.09 -33.17
C THR A 23 25.13 16.56 -32.27
N TRP A 24 25.17 16.90 -30.99
CA TRP A 24 24.18 16.49 -30.00
C TRP A 24 22.80 17.10 -30.29
N ARG A 25 22.74 18.35 -30.75
CA ARG A 25 21.50 19.00 -31.17
C ARG A 25 20.85 18.25 -32.32
N GLY A 26 21.61 17.92 -33.37
CA GLY A 26 21.09 17.12 -34.49
C GLY A 26 20.68 15.70 -34.09
N THR A 27 21.42 15.04 -33.19
CA THR A 27 21.06 13.69 -32.70
C THR A 27 19.85 13.74 -31.78
N ILE A 28 19.77 14.69 -30.85
CA ILE A 28 18.67 14.86 -29.90
C ILE A 28 17.39 15.25 -30.63
N GLU A 29 17.43 16.21 -31.57
CA GLU A 29 16.25 16.61 -32.36
C GLU A 29 15.68 15.42 -33.15
N ASN A 30 16.54 14.57 -33.71
CA ASN A 30 16.11 13.37 -34.43
C ASN A 30 15.73 12.20 -33.52
N SER A 31 16.24 12.15 -32.29
CA SER A 31 16.04 11.02 -31.37
C SER A 31 14.94 11.25 -30.32
N LEU A 32 14.60 12.50 -29.98
CA LEU A 32 13.56 12.83 -28.99
C LEU A 32 12.17 12.31 -29.40
N GLY A 33 11.93 12.11 -30.69
CA GLY A 33 10.68 11.56 -31.23
C GLY A 33 10.70 10.05 -31.47
N THR A 34 11.81 9.35 -31.18
CA THR A 34 11.97 7.92 -31.53
C THR A 34 11.76 7.02 -30.33
N GLU A 35 11.20 5.85 -30.58
CA GLU A 35 10.93 4.83 -29.56
C GLU A 35 12.23 4.37 -28.86
N GLN A 36 13.37 4.40 -29.54
CA GLN A 36 14.67 4.01 -29.00
C GLN A 36 15.15 4.95 -27.89
N PHE A 37 14.84 6.25 -27.96
CA PHE A 37 15.15 7.18 -26.88
C PHE A 37 14.28 6.91 -25.65
N ALA A 38 12.98 6.67 -25.86
CA ALA A 38 12.07 6.29 -24.79
C ALA A 38 12.48 4.95 -24.13
N GLN A 39 12.88 3.95 -24.93
CA GLN A 39 13.42 2.68 -24.44
C GLN A 39 14.73 2.88 -23.66
N GLY A 40 15.64 3.74 -24.14
CA GLY A 40 16.87 4.07 -23.43
C GLY A 40 16.62 4.75 -22.08
N LEU A 41 15.67 5.69 -22.01
CA LEU A 41 15.23 6.29 -20.75
C LEU A 41 14.61 5.24 -19.82
N GLY A 42 13.77 4.36 -20.35
CA GLY A 42 13.20 3.25 -19.59
C GLY A 42 14.26 2.30 -19.03
N GLN A 43 15.31 2.01 -19.81
CA GLN A 43 16.42 1.18 -19.36
C GLN A 43 17.24 1.85 -18.25
N VAL A 44 17.56 3.15 -18.38
CA VAL A 44 18.25 3.91 -17.32
C VAL A 44 17.40 3.98 -16.06
N GLN A 45 16.10 4.21 -16.20
CA GLN A 45 15.17 4.21 -15.08
C GLN A 45 15.11 2.85 -14.39
N ASN A 46 15.02 1.76 -15.16
CA ASN A 46 15.07 0.40 -14.61
C ASN A 46 16.39 0.13 -13.88
N GLN A 47 17.52 0.57 -14.43
CA GLN A 47 18.83 0.44 -13.79
C GLN A 47 18.88 1.18 -12.45
N TYR A 48 18.31 2.39 -12.41
CA TYR A 48 18.22 3.19 -11.19
C TYR A 48 17.36 2.52 -10.11
N VAL A 49 16.18 1.99 -10.49
CA VAL A 49 15.31 1.26 -9.56
C VAL A 49 16.00 0.00 -9.03
N GLN A 50 16.65 -0.78 -9.90
CA GLN A 50 17.41 -1.97 -9.49
C GLN A 50 18.55 -1.61 -8.51
N TYR A 51 19.24 -0.49 -8.75
CA TYR A 51 20.27 -0.01 -7.83
C TYR A 51 19.69 0.37 -6.47
N GLN A 52 18.57 1.09 -6.45
CA GLN A 52 17.87 1.40 -5.19
C GLN A 52 17.45 0.14 -4.44
N GLU A 53 16.92 -0.86 -5.15
CA GLU A 53 16.49 -2.13 -4.58
C GLU A 53 17.66 -2.92 -3.99
N LEU A 54 18.82 -2.92 -4.66
CA LEU A 54 20.05 -3.52 -4.16
C LEU A 54 20.50 -2.84 -2.85
N VAL A 55 20.55 -1.51 -2.83
CA VAL A 55 20.95 -0.74 -1.64
C VAL A 55 19.96 -0.99 -0.49
N LYS A 56 18.65 -1.01 -0.78
CA LYS A 56 17.62 -1.37 0.21
C LYS A 56 17.85 -2.77 0.78
N THR A 57 18.03 -3.77 -0.08
CA THR A 57 18.23 -5.17 0.33
C THR A 57 19.48 -5.35 1.19
N LEU A 58 20.59 -4.71 0.82
CA LEU A 58 21.83 -4.75 1.61
C LEU A 58 21.64 -4.10 2.98
N THR A 59 20.97 -2.94 3.02
CA THR A 59 20.67 -2.23 4.25
C THR A 59 19.77 -3.07 5.16
N GLU A 60 18.71 -3.67 4.62
CA GLU A 60 17.83 -4.55 5.37
C GLU A 60 18.54 -5.80 5.89
N SER A 61 19.40 -6.43 5.08
CA SER A 61 20.18 -7.58 5.51
C SER A 61 21.11 -7.24 6.68
N TYR A 62 21.77 -6.07 6.62
CA TYR A 62 22.61 -5.57 7.70
C TYR A 62 21.80 -5.28 8.98
N LEU A 63 20.66 -4.61 8.85
CA LEU A 63 19.77 -4.31 9.98
C LEU A 63 19.19 -5.60 10.60
N LYS A 64 18.83 -6.59 9.79
CA LYS A 64 18.39 -7.91 10.26
C LYS A 64 19.46 -8.62 11.07
N GLN A 65 20.73 -8.51 10.69
CA GLN A 65 21.83 -9.04 11.49
C GLN A 65 21.95 -8.37 12.86
N ALA A 66 21.56 -7.10 12.97
CA ALA A 66 21.45 -6.36 14.24
C ALA A 66 20.12 -6.60 14.98
N ASN A 67 19.26 -7.50 14.50
CA ASN A 67 17.88 -7.72 14.98
C ASN A 67 16.99 -6.48 14.91
N ILE A 68 17.26 -5.56 13.98
CA ILE A 68 16.44 -4.38 13.73
C ILE A 68 15.52 -4.68 12.54
N PRO A 69 14.18 -4.66 12.71
CA PRO A 69 13.24 -4.91 11.62
C PRO A 69 13.24 -3.78 10.59
N SER A 70 12.81 -4.08 9.37
CA SER A 70 12.62 -3.03 8.36
C SER A 70 11.37 -2.19 8.65
N ILE A 71 11.33 -0.97 8.13
CA ILE A 71 10.15 -0.09 8.23
C ILE A 71 8.93 -0.73 7.57
N GLU A 72 9.14 -1.50 6.51
CA GLU A 72 8.08 -2.22 5.80
C GLU A 72 7.49 -3.36 6.65
N GLU A 73 8.35 -4.12 7.34
CA GLU A 73 7.93 -5.16 8.29
C GLU A 73 7.11 -4.55 9.44
N LEU A 74 7.53 -3.39 9.98
CA LEU A 74 6.78 -2.65 10.99
C LEU A 74 5.42 -2.17 10.47
N ALA A 75 5.36 -1.63 9.25
CA ALA A 75 4.11 -1.17 8.64
C ALA A 75 3.12 -2.33 8.43
N LYS A 76 3.62 -3.50 8.03
CA LYS A 76 2.81 -4.71 7.88
C LYS A 76 2.22 -5.16 9.22
N VAL A 77 3.02 -5.17 10.29
CA VAL A 77 2.53 -5.50 11.63
C VAL A 77 1.51 -4.49 12.11
N ALA A 78 1.75 -3.19 11.92
CA ALA A 78 0.80 -2.14 12.26
C ALA A 78 -0.55 -2.32 11.53
N SER A 79 -0.52 -2.63 10.24
CA SER A 79 -1.74 -2.93 9.47
C SER A 79 -2.48 -4.16 10.00
N MET A 80 -1.76 -5.23 10.37
CA MET A 80 -2.37 -6.41 10.97
C MET A 80 -3.04 -6.08 12.32
N ILE A 81 -2.40 -5.25 13.15
CA ILE A 81 -2.97 -4.81 14.43
C ILE A 81 -4.28 -4.03 14.20
N VAL A 82 -4.27 -3.07 13.28
CA VAL A 82 -5.49 -2.31 12.93
C VAL A 82 -6.60 -3.23 12.42
N ASN A 83 -6.26 -4.21 11.58
CA ASN A 83 -7.25 -5.17 11.08
C ASN A 83 -7.83 -6.06 12.19
N VAL A 84 -7.02 -6.42 13.20
CA VAL A 84 -7.49 -7.17 14.37
C VAL A 84 -8.41 -6.30 15.22
N ASP A 85 -8.02 -5.05 15.47
CA ASP A 85 -8.82 -4.05 16.20
C ASP A 85 -10.22 -3.91 15.58
N THR A 86 -10.28 -3.66 14.28
CA THR A 86 -11.55 -3.59 13.53
C THR A 86 -12.35 -4.90 13.59
N LYS A 87 -11.71 -6.06 13.59
CA LYS A 87 -12.41 -7.35 13.72
C LYS A 87 -12.97 -7.56 15.12
N ILE A 88 -12.29 -7.07 16.15
CA ILE A 88 -12.76 -7.11 17.53
C ILE A 88 -13.97 -6.21 17.68
N ASP A 89 -13.92 -4.97 17.17
CA ASP A 89 -15.06 -4.05 17.20
C ASP A 89 -16.30 -4.67 16.53
N ASN A 90 -16.14 -5.27 15.35
CA ASN A 90 -17.24 -5.95 14.65
C ASN A 90 -17.80 -7.15 15.45
N LEU A 91 -16.94 -7.87 16.19
CA LEU A 91 -17.38 -8.99 17.03
C LEU A 91 -18.16 -8.48 18.24
N ASP A 92 -17.71 -7.38 18.85
CA ASP A 92 -18.40 -6.76 19.98
C ASP A 92 -19.79 -6.25 19.57
N ASP A 93 -19.90 -5.59 18.42
CA ASP A 93 -21.18 -5.17 17.84
C ASP A 93 -22.11 -6.36 17.58
N PHE A 94 -21.59 -7.43 16.95
CA PHE A 94 -22.35 -8.65 16.69
C PHE A 94 -22.85 -9.32 17.97
N ILE A 95 -22.00 -9.41 19.00
CA ILE A 95 -22.38 -9.97 20.30
C ILE A 95 -23.48 -9.12 20.95
N PHE A 96 -23.38 -7.80 20.84
CA PHE A 96 -24.38 -6.89 21.38
C PHE A 96 -25.74 -7.08 20.71
N GLU A 97 -25.78 -7.12 19.37
CA GLU A 97 -26.99 -7.34 18.59
C GLU A 97 -27.63 -8.71 18.87
N GLN A 98 -26.80 -9.76 18.95
CA GLN A 98 -27.28 -11.11 19.28
C GLN A 98 -27.85 -11.18 20.70
N LYS A 99 -27.26 -10.47 21.66
CA LYS A 99 -27.76 -10.41 23.04
C LYS A 99 -29.11 -9.70 23.10
N GLU A 100 -29.29 -8.61 22.38
CA GLU A 100 -30.55 -7.90 22.30
C GLU A 100 -31.65 -8.79 21.67
N THR A 101 -31.34 -9.40 20.52
CA THR A 101 -32.23 -10.33 19.83
C THR A 101 -32.64 -11.50 20.72
N THR A 102 -31.67 -12.16 21.37
CA THR A 102 -31.93 -13.26 22.30
C THR A 102 -32.83 -12.83 23.47
N THR A 103 -32.63 -11.61 23.99
CA THR A 103 -33.45 -11.09 25.09
C THR A 103 -34.90 -10.88 24.65
N LEU A 104 -35.11 -10.36 23.44
CA LEU A 104 -36.45 -10.19 22.85
C LEU A 104 -37.13 -11.54 22.59
N GLU A 105 -36.42 -12.51 22.03
CA GLU A 105 -36.93 -13.86 21.80
C GLU A 105 -37.33 -14.54 23.11
N ILE A 106 -36.49 -14.45 24.16
CA ILE A 106 -36.81 -14.98 25.49
C ILE A 106 -38.06 -14.30 26.07
N ALA A 107 -38.19 -12.99 25.91
CA ALA A 107 -39.38 -12.25 26.38
C ALA A 107 -40.65 -12.72 25.65
N GLN A 108 -40.56 -12.93 24.34
CA GLN A 108 -41.67 -13.45 23.52
C GLN A 108 -42.06 -14.86 23.94
N VAL A 109 -41.08 -15.77 24.07
CA VAL A 109 -41.32 -17.16 24.54
C VAL A 109 -41.97 -17.16 25.92
N LYS A 110 -41.52 -16.30 26.83
CA LYS A 110 -42.12 -16.18 28.17
C LYS A 110 -43.58 -15.73 28.12
N GLN A 111 -43.91 -14.81 27.21
CA GLN A 111 -45.29 -14.37 26.98
C GLN A 111 -46.15 -15.50 26.40
N ASP A 112 -45.62 -16.26 25.44
CA ASP A 112 -46.33 -17.38 24.83
C ASP A 112 -46.59 -18.52 25.83
N ILE A 113 -45.63 -18.83 26.71
CA ILE A 113 -45.81 -19.77 27.82
C ILE A 113 -46.94 -19.31 28.74
N LYS A 114 -46.96 -18.03 29.13
CA LYS A 114 -48.02 -17.49 29.98
C LYS A 114 -49.40 -17.59 29.31
N ASN A 115 -49.48 -17.35 28.00
CA ASN A 115 -50.72 -17.52 27.24
C ASN A 115 -51.18 -18.99 27.20
N VAL A 116 -50.24 -19.94 27.10
CA VAL A 116 -50.54 -21.38 27.15
C VAL A 116 -51.02 -21.81 28.54
N GLU A 117 -50.37 -21.36 29.61
CA GLU A 117 -50.80 -21.60 31.00
C GLU A 117 -52.24 -21.14 31.22
N GLN A 118 -52.57 -19.91 30.78
CA GLN A 118 -53.93 -19.38 30.88
C GLN A 118 -54.97 -20.22 30.13
N LYS A 119 -54.64 -20.71 28.92
CA LYS A 119 -55.54 -21.59 28.15
C LYS A 119 -55.71 -22.96 28.83
N LEU A 120 -54.66 -23.50 29.44
CA LEU A 120 -54.73 -24.75 30.20
C LEU A 120 -55.63 -24.60 31.43
N ASP A 121 -55.48 -23.50 32.17
CA ASP A 121 -56.35 -23.21 33.33
C ASP A 121 -57.82 -23.12 32.93
N GLN A 122 -58.13 -22.45 31.81
CA GLN A 122 -59.49 -22.39 31.25
C GLN A 122 -60.05 -23.77 30.90
N LEU A 123 -59.24 -24.65 30.28
CA LEU A 123 -59.67 -26.01 29.97
C LEU A 123 -59.94 -26.83 31.24
N ILE A 124 -59.09 -26.69 32.27
CA ILE A 124 -59.29 -27.38 33.56
C ILE A 124 -60.58 -26.90 34.23
N GLU A 125 -60.90 -25.61 34.18
CA GLU A 125 -62.18 -25.10 34.69
C GLU A 125 -63.38 -25.66 33.93
N LEU A 126 -63.30 -25.73 32.60
CA LEU A 126 -64.36 -26.29 31.76
C LEU A 126 -64.59 -27.79 32.01
N LEU A 127 -63.53 -28.55 32.33
CA LEU A 127 -63.62 -29.98 32.65
C LEU A 127 -64.12 -30.27 34.08
N LYS A 128 -64.16 -29.26 34.96
CA LYS A 128 -64.69 -29.38 36.34
C LYS A 128 -66.20 -29.10 36.44
N LYS A 129 -66.83 -28.60 35.38
CA LYS A 129 -68.30 -28.45 35.25
C LYS A 129 -68.92 -29.69 34.62
#